data_AF-A0AAV0N1L0-F1
#
_entry.id   AF-A0AAV0N1L0-F1
#
_cell.length_a   1.000
_cell.length_b   1.000
_cell.length_c   1.000
_cell.angle_alpha   90.00
_cell.angle_beta   90.00
_cell.angle_gamma   90.00
#
_symmetry.space_group_name_H-M   'P 1'
#
loop_
_entity.id
_entity.type
_entity.pdbx_description
1 polymer ?
#
loop_
_entity_poly.entity_id
_entity_poly.type
_entity_poly.pdbx_seq_one_letter_code
_entity_poly.pdbx_strand_id
1 'polypeptide(L)'
;MAVLSWKHHTVIQALMARGPLMEDDFRKIYTDFTGKNPSAKQKDFNDFTLKINKELSFVQMELRCCRNQNDGRVYYGLVNNIADEQSKLGTKYSIPQIALFKGIVEAIVQDEAAQGCISTITALNIRLENQVLAAGSQSQDSPPEIPAAIRNFSMSQKDRTIDELIRDKWLSQTTDGDVALGFRSYLDLRSLFHNMGIPPCEVCNESGIKVYYYIHGTI
;
A
#
# COMPACT_ATOMS: atom_id res chain seq x y z
N MET A 1 5.13 -3.75 -34.60
CA MET A 1 4.09 -2.87 -34.00
C MET A 1 4.33 -2.82 -32.50
N ALA A 2 4.17 -1.66 -31.87
CA ALA A 2 4.22 -1.59 -30.41
C ALA A 2 3.18 -2.54 -29.81
N VAL A 3 3.58 -3.38 -28.84
CA VAL A 3 2.67 -4.33 -28.21
C VAL A 3 1.58 -3.55 -27.48
N LEU A 4 1.93 -2.56 -26.67
CA LEU A 4 0.98 -1.62 -26.08
C LEU A 4 0.53 -0.54 -27.07
N SER A 5 -0.76 -0.21 -27.02
CA SER A 5 -1.32 0.95 -27.71
C SER A 5 -1.40 2.17 -26.79
N TRP A 6 -1.65 3.35 -27.36
CA TRP A 6 -1.83 4.59 -26.59
C TRP A 6 -2.89 4.47 -25.48
N LYS A 7 -3.93 3.64 -25.66
CA LYS A 7 -4.96 3.37 -24.64
C LYS A 7 -4.38 2.73 -23.38
N HIS A 8 -3.44 1.80 -23.56
CA HIS A 8 -2.74 1.15 -22.44
C HIS A 8 -1.82 2.17 -21.77
N HIS A 9 -1.09 2.97 -22.56
CA HIS A 9 -0.21 4.01 -22.01
C HIS A 9 -0.96 5.06 -21.19
N THR A 10 -2.15 5.49 -21.63
CA THR A 10 -2.97 6.44 -20.87
C THR A 10 -3.36 5.89 -19.50
N VAL A 11 -3.72 4.60 -19.41
CA VAL A 11 -4.04 3.96 -18.13
C VAL A 11 -2.81 3.88 -17.23
N ILE A 12 -1.67 3.43 -17.77
CA ILE A 12 -0.41 3.35 -17.01
C ILE A 12 -0.02 4.75 -16.47
N GLN A 13 -0.05 5.77 -17.33
CA GLN A 13 0.27 7.14 -16.95
C GLN A 13 -0.69 7.70 -15.90
N ALA A 14 -2.00 7.42 -16.02
CA ALA A 14 -2.98 7.84 -15.03
C ALA A 14 -2.70 7.22 -13.65
N LEU A 15 -2.39 5.93 -13.61
CA LEU A 15 -2.07 5.21 -12.36
C LEU A 15 -0.75 5.68 -11.75
N MET A 16 0.27 5.97 -12.55
CA MET A 16 1.53 6.53 -12.06
C MET A 16 1.37 7.95 -11.50
N ALA A 17 0.56 8.78 -12.15
CA ALA A 17 0.40 10.19 -11.78
C ALA A 17 -0.57 10.41 -10.61
N ARG A 18 -1.66 9.64 -10.55
CA ARG A 18 -2.76 9.83 -9.57
C ARG A 18 -2.76 8.79 -8.45
N GLY A 19 -2.00 7.70 -8.62
CA GLY A 19 -2.12 6.52 -7.79
C GLY A 19 -3.27 5.60 -8.21
N PRO A 20 -3.55 4.57 -7.41
CA PRO A 20 -4.61 3.60 -7.70
C PRO A 20 -6.00 4.24 -7.88
N LEU A 21 -6.80 3.66 -8.77
CA LEU A 21 -8.14 4.11 -9.17
C LEU A 21 -9.20 3.13 -8.68
N MET A 22 -10.38 3.62 -8.30
CA MET A 22 -11.53 2.77 -7.99
C MET A 22 -11.95 1.98 -9.24
N GLU A 23 -12.47 0.76 -9.06
CA GLU A 23 -12.87 -0.12 -10.17
C GLU A 23 -13.83 0.56 -11.16
N ASP A 24 -14.83 1.29 -10.67
CA ASP A 24 -15.77 2.01 -11.55
C ASP A 24 -15.09 3.07 -12.41
N ASP A 25 -14.16 3.83 -11.82
CA ASP A 25 -13.39 4.85 -12.53
C ASP A 25 -12.46 4.21 -13.57
N PHE A 26 -11.81 3.11 -13.21
CA PHE A 26 -10.96 2.36 -14.12
C PHE A 26 -11.76 1.79 -15.30
N ARG A 27 -12.93 1.20 -15.03
CA ARG A 27 -13.85 0.68 -16.05
C ARG A 27 -14.43 1.79 -16.92
N LYS A 28 -14.69 2.96 -16.36
CA LYS A 28 -15.12 4.15 -17.10
C LYS A 28 -14.04 4.61 -18.09
N ILE A 29 -12.79 4.76 -17.63
CA ILE A 29 -11.64 5.10 -18.49
C ILE A 29 -11.48 4.08 -19.63
N TYR A 30 -11.59 2.79 -19.30
CA TYR A 30 -11.55 1.73 -20.31
C TYR A 30 -12.68 1.88 -21.35
N THR A 31 -13.90 2.16 -20.89
CA THR A 31 -15.07 2.35 -21.77
C THR A 31 -14.88 3.56 -22.67
N ASP A 32 -14.43 4.69 -22.12
CA ASP A 32 -14.22 5.94 -22.84
C ASP A 32 -13.24 5.78 -24.02
N PHE A 33 -12.16 5.01 -23.84
CA PHE A 33 -11.19 4.79 -24.92
C PHE A 33 -11.53 3.63 -25.86
N THR A 34 -12.29 2.63 -25.43
CA THR A 34 -12.58 1.44 -26.24
C THR A 34 -13.94 1.49 -26.93
N GLY A 35 -14.87 2.32 -26.45
CA GLY A 35 -16.28 2.31 -26.83
C GLY A 35 -17.01 1.02 -26.43
N LYS A 36 -16.37 0.16 -25.63
CA LYS A 36 -16.90 -1.15 -25.22
C LYS A 36 -17.27 -1.11 -23.74
N ASN A 37 -18.48 -1.57 -23.41
CA ASN A 37 -18.87 -1.76 -22.03
C ASN A 37 -18.12 -2.99 -21.43
N PRO A 38 -17.27 -2.82 -20.41
CA PRO A 38 -16.50 -3.90 -19.81
C PRO A 38 -17.39 -4.96 -19.13
N SER A 39 -18.58 -4.60 -18.64
CA SER A 39 -19.53 -5.55 -18.04
C SER A 39 -20.16 -6.49 -19.09
N ALA A 40 -20.26 -6.06 -20.35
CA ALA A 40 -20.73 -6.89 -21.44
C ALA A 40 -19.62 -7.76 -22.06
N LYS A 41 -18.34 -7.42 -21.81
CA LYS A 41 -17.16 -8.10 -22.39
C LYS A 41 -16.01 -8.18 -21.37
N GLN A 42 -16.23 -8.86 -20.25
CA GLN A 42 -15.22 -9.03 -19.19
C GLN A 42 -13.91 -9.65 -19.71
N LYS A 43 -13.99 -10.54 -20.72
CA LYS A 43 -12.82 -11.11 -21.39
C LYS A 43 -11.94 -10.04 -22.03
N ASP A 44 -12.52 -9.09 -22.76
CA ASP A 44 -11.75 -8.01 -23.42
C ASP A 44 -11.02 -7.14 -22.38
N PHE A 45 -11.66 -6.89 -21.24
CA PHE A 45 -11.07 -6.15 -20.13
C PHE A 45 -9.90 -6.92 -19.48
N ASN A 46 -10.07 -8.22 -19.24
CA ASN A 46 -9.01 -9.08 -18.71
C ASN A 46 -7.83 -9.21 -19.70
N ASP A 47 -8.11 -9.31 -21.00
CA ASP A 47 -7.08 -9.36 -22.04
C ASP A 47 -6.30 -8.03 -22.10
N PHE A 48 -6.98 -6.90 -21.87
CA PHE A 48 -6.36 -5.57 -21.79
C PHE A 48 -5.39 -5.46 -20.60
N THR A 49 -5.81 -5.87 -19.40
CA THR A 49 -4.95 -5.85 -18.21
C THR A 49 -3.81 -6.84 -18.32
N LEU A 50 -4.05 -8.05 -18.83
CA LEU A 50 -3.02 -9.07 -19.07
C LEU A 50 -1.94 -8.57 -20.01
N LYS A 51 -2.32 -7.82 -21.05
CA LYS A 51 -1.36 -7.24 -22.00
C LYS A 51 -0.47 -6.20 -21.34
N ILE A 52 -1.01 -5.36 -20.44
CA ILE A 52 -0.23 -4.44 -19.62
C ILE A 52 0.76 -5.22 -18.77
N ASN A 53 0.31 -6.25 -18.05
CA ASN A 53 1.17 -7.02 -17.13
C ASN A 53 2.30 -7.76 -17.83
N LYS A 54 2.06 -8.31 -19.02
CA LYS A 54 3.12 -8.92 -19.84
C LYS A 54 4.24 -7.93 -20.13
N GLU A 55 3.87 -6.70 -20.48
CA GLU A 55 4.81 -5.64 -20.86
C GLU A 55 5.39 -4.90 -19.65
N LEU A 56 4.78 -4.96 -18.46
CA LEU A 56 5.37 -4.41 -17.23
C LEU A 56 6.27 -5.40 -16.49
N SER A 57 6.18 -6.70 -16.81
CA SER A 57 6.95 -7.75 -16.14
C SER A 57 8.47 -7.52 -16.18
N PHE A 58 9.02 -6.94 -17.25
CA PHE A 58 10.45 -6.70 -17.39
C PHE A 58 11.00 -5.64 -16.41
N VAL A 59 10.15 -4.73 -15.93
CA VAL A 59 10.49 -3.75 -14.87
C VAL A 59 9.96 -4.17 -13.50
N GLN A 60 9.54 -5.43 -13.35
CA GLN A 60 9.02 -5.97 -12.10
C GLN A 60 7.84 -5.15 -11.56
N MET A 61 7.01 -4.63 -12.45
CA MET A 61 5.76 -3.95 -12.09
C MET A 61 4.55 -4.77 -12.54
N GLU A 62 3.43 -4.56 -11.86
CA GLU A 62 2.16 -5.23 -12.16
C GLU A 62 0.99 -4.26 -11.98
N LEU A 63 0.07 -4.23 -12.94
CA LEU A 63 -1.27 -3.72 -12.78
C LEU A 63 -2.12 -4.78 -12.06
N ARG A 64 -2.56 -4.49 -10.84
CA ARG A 64 -3.34 -5.39 -10.00
C ARG A 64 -4.52 -4.67 -9.37
N CYS A 65 -5.54 -5.43 -8.97
CA CYS A 65 -6.59 -4.93 -8.09
C CYS A 65 -6.53 -5.54 -6.68
N CYS A 66 -6.94 -4.77 -5.68
CA CYS A 66 -7.09 -5.21 -4.30
C CYS A 66 -8.34 -4.58 -3.70
N ARG A 67 -9.03 -5.31 -2.81
CA ARG A 67 -10.14 -4.80 -2.03
C ARG A 67 -9.62 -4.06 -0.81
N ASN A 68 -9.97 -2.79 -0.69
CA ASN A 68 -9.64 -2.00 0.49
C ASN A 68 -10.52 -2.43 1.66
N GLN A 69 -9.89 -2.88 2.75
CA GLN A 69 -10.61 -3.42 3.92
C GLN A 69 -11.29 -2.34 4.76
N ASN A 70 -11.03 -1.05 4.48
CA ASN A 70 -11.69 0.05 5.17
C ASN A 70 -13.07 0.38 4.58
N ASP A 71 -13.22 0.33 3.26
CA ASP A 71 -14.44 0.74 2.55
C ASP A 71 -15.11 -0.40 1.75
N GLY A 72 -14.46 -1.56 1.65
CA GLY A 72 -14.92 -2.72 0.88
C GLY A 72 -14.81 -2.58 -0.63
N ARG A 73 -14.27 -1.47 -1.15
CA ARG A 73 -14.20 -1.18 -2.58
C ARG A 73 -12.94 -1.75 -3.22
N VAL A 74 -13.04 -2.07 -4.50
CA VAL A 74 -11.91 -2.58 -5.29
C VAL A 74 -11.18 -1.41 -5.95
N TYR A 75 -9.86 -1.38 -5.81
CA TYR A 75 -8.97 -0.40 -6.44
C TYR A 75 -7.97 -1.10 -7.35
N TYR A 76 -7.71 -0.53 -8.52
CA TYR A 76 -6.68 -0.94 -9.47
C TYR A 76 -5.46 -0.02 -9.35
N GLY A 77 -4.27 -0.60 -9.18
CA GLY A 77 -3.03 0.14 -9.00
C GLY A 77 -1.86 -0.52 -9.73
N LEU A 78 -0.81 0.26 -9.95
CA LEU A 78 0.49 -0.27 -10.34
C LEU A 78 1.28 -0.57 -9.07
N VAL A 79 1.70 -1.83 -8.94
CA VAL A 79 2.47 -2.34 -7.81
C VAL A 79 3.90 -2.60 -8.26
N ASN A 80 4.86 -2.26 -7.41
CA ASN A 80 6.24 -2.68 -7.57
C ASN A 80 6.44 -4.04 -6.87
N ASN A 81 6.76 -5.08 -7.66
CA ASN A 81 6.97 -6.44 -7.17
C ASN A 81 8.38 -6.67 -6.60
N ILE A 82 9.25 -5.65 -6.58
CA ILE A 82 10.52 -5.70 -5.85
C ILE A 82 10.22 -5.73 -4.35
N ALA A 83 10.77 -6.73 -3.66
CA ALA A 83 10.54 -6.99 -2.24
C ALA A 83 11.13 -5.94 -1.29
N ASP A 84 11.97 -5.02 -1.78
CA ASP A 84 12.53 -3.95 -0.95
C ASP A 84 11.49 -2.84 -0.70
N GLU A 85 10.66 -3.05 0.32
CA GLU A 85 9.61 -2.12 0.76
C GLU A 85 10.20 -0.77 1.23
N GLN A 86 11.39 -0.81 1.85
CA GLN A 86 12.53 0.06 1.53
C GLN A 86 12.32 1.20 0.51
N SER A 87 12.67 0.81 -0.70
CA SER A 87 12.76 1.65 -1.88
C SER A 87 11.42 2.26 -2.30
N LYS A 88 10.28 1.69 -1.89
CA LYS A 88 8.94 2.20 -2.27
C LYS A 88 8.63 3.55 -1.63
N LEU A 89 9.17 3.82 -0.45
CA LEU A 89 9.03 5.09 0.26
C LEU A 89 10.29 5.96 0.17
N GLY A 90 11.47 5.34 -0.04
CA GLY A 90 12.78 5.99 -0.02
C GLY A 90 13.02 7.10 -1.04
N THR A 91 12.17 7.22 -2.08
CA THR A 91 12.27 8.30 -3.07
C THR A 91 11.65 9.62 -2.61
N LYS A 92 10.73 9.59 -1.64
CA LYS A 92 9.99 10.77 -1.16
C LYS A 92 10.18 11.04 0.33
N TYR A 93 10.26 9.99 1.14
CA TYR A 93 10.26 10.08 2.58
C TYR A 93 11.66 9.95 3.15
N SER A 94 11.96 10.73 4.17
CA SER A 94 13.21 10.61 4.93
C SER A 94 13.21 9.36 5.82
N ILE A 95 14.40 8.94 6.25
CA ILE A 95 14.58 7.78 7.14
C ILE A 95 13.66 7.81 8.38
N PRO A 96 13.54 8.91 9.16
CA PRO A 96 12.63 8.93 10.32
C PRO A 96 11.15 8.86 9.94
N GLN A 97 10.76 9.39 8.77
CA GLN A 97 9.38 9.28 8.27
C GLN A 97 9.04 7.83 7.89
N ILE A 98 9.97 7.15 7.22
CA ILE A 98 9.82 5.73 6.89
C ILE A 98 9.76 4.88 8.15
N ALA A 99 10.62 5.16 9.14
CA ALA A 99 10.59 4.51 10.45
C ALA A 99 9.24 4.71 11.16
N LEU A 100 8.69 5.94 11.13
CA LEU A 100 7.37 6.21 11.70
C LEU A 100 6.29 5.38 11.02
N PHE A 101 6.28 5.38 9.68
CA PHE A 101 5.30 4.63 8.92
C PHE A 101 5.37 3.12 9.23
N LYS A 102 6.57 2.53 9.29
CA LYS A 102 6.73 1.13 9.69
C LYS A 102 6.17 0.85 11.08
N GLY A 103 6.49 1.69 12.05
CA GLY A 103 5.96 1.52 13.40
C GLY A 103 4.44 1.64 13.45
N ILE A 104 3.83 2.47 12.61
CA ILE A 104 2.36 2.58 12.50
C ILE A 104 1.80 1.29 11.91
N VAL A 105 2.40 0.77 10.83
CA VAL A 105 1.98 -0.49 10.20
C VAL A 105 2.07 -1.64 11.21
N GLU A 106 3.18 -1.78 11.92
CA GLU A 106 3.36 -2.81 12.95
C GLU A 106 2.34 -2.69 14.07
N ALA A 107 2.09 -1.48 14.59
CA ALA A 107 1.10 -1.25 15.64
C ALA A 107 -0.33 -1.57 15.18
N ILE A 108 -0.67 -1.28 13.92
CA ILE A 108 -1.98 -1.65 13.34
C ILE A 108 -2.11 -3.16 13.19
N VAL A 109 -1.04 -3.84 12.74
CA VAL A 109 -1.05 -5.29 12.49
C VAL A 109 -1.06 -6.10 13.79
N GLN A 110 -0.40 -5.60 14.83
CA GLN A 110 -0.30 -6.27 16.14
C GLN A 110 -1.48 -5.93 17.07
N ASP A 111 -2.42 -5.09 16.64
CA ASP A 111 -3.62 -4.79 17.40
C ASP A 111 -4.45 -6.06 17.62
N GLU A 112 -4.60 -6.48 18.89
CA GLU A 112 -5.36 -7.69 19.26
C GLU A 112 -6.83 -7.58 18.86
N ALA A 113 -7.39 -6.36 18.86
CA ALA A 113 -8.75 -6.12 18.42
C ALA A 113 -8.90 -6.20 16.89
N ALA A 114 -7.78 -6.19 16.17
CA ALA A 114 -7.66 -6.26 14.71
C ALA A 114 -8.66 -5.36 13.99
N GLN A 115 -8.79 -4.12 14.47
CA GLN A 115 -9.67 -3.10 13.86
C GLN A 115 -9.07 -2.51 12.58
N GLY A 116 -7.78 -2.77 12.34
CA GLY A 116 -7.02 -2.25 11.21
C GLY A 116 -6.75 -0.74 11.32
N CYS A 117 -6.81 -0.19 12.53
CA CYS A 117 -6.50 1.20 12.84
C CYS A 117 -5.95 1.32 14.26
N ILE A 118 -5.27 2.43 14.54
CA ILE A 118 -4.79 2.81 15.86
C ILE A 118 -5.14 4.28 16.13
N SER A 119 -5.25 4.66 17.40
CA SER A 119 -5.49 6.06 17.73
C SER A 119 -4.36 6.97 17.25
N THR A 120 -4.70 8.22 16.91
CA THR A 120 -3.69 9.23 16.54
C THR A 120 -2.68 9.44 17.68
N ILE A 121 -3.11 9.34 18.95
CA ILE A 121 -2.23 9.42 20.12
C ILE A 121 -1.22 8.26 20.11
N THR A 122 -1.67 7.03 19.83
CA THR A 122 -0.80 5.86 19.70
C THR A 122 0.20 6.07 18.57
N ALA A 123 -0.25 6.53 17.40
CA ALA A 123 0.61 6.77 16.24
C ALA A 123 1.71 7.81 16.54
N LEU A 124 1.38 8.92 17.20
CA LEU A 124 2.35 9.96 17.56
C LEU A 124 3.39 9.46 18.58
N ASN A 125 3.01 8.55 19.47
CA ASN A 125 3.89 8.03 20.53
C ASN A 125 4.78 6.84 20.09
N ILE A 126 4.75 6.43 18.82
CA ILE A 126 5.63 5.38 18.30
C ILE A 126 7.10 5.74 18.50
N ARG A 127 7.85 4.80 19.08
CA ARG A 127 9.28 4.91 19.33
C ARG A 127 10.07 4.46 18.12
N LEU A 128 10.70 5.42 17.44
CA LEU A 128 11.40 5.18 16.17
C LEU A 128 12.69 4.38 16.34
N GLU A 129 13.27 4.37 17.55
CA GLU A 129 14.51 3.64 17.82
C GLU A 129 14.38 2.16 17.49
N ASN A 130 13.23 1.56 17.80
CA ASN A 130 12.95 0.13 17.56
C ASN A 130 12.97 -0.24 16.07
N GLN A 131 12.62 0.71 15.20
CA GLN A 131 12.45 0.48 13.76
C GLN A 131 13.77 0.45 12.99
N VAL A 132 14.79 1.13 13.52
CA VAL A 132 16.13 1.20 12.90
C VAL A 132 16.99 0.01 13.31
N LEU A 133 16.80 -0.48 14.53
CA LEU A 133 17.52 -1.63 15.08
C LEU A 133 17.17 -2.95 14.36
N ALA A 134 15.95 -3.07 13.85
CA ALA A 134 15.51 -4.25 13.10
C ALA A 134 16.07 -4.33 11.66
N ALA A 135 16.61 -3.23 11.11
CA ALA A 135 17.10 -3.16 9.73
C ALA A 135 18.62 -3.39 9.57
N GLY A 136 19.38 -3.41 10.67
CA GLY A 136 20.84 -3.62 10.66
C GLY A 136 21.19 -5.10 10.84
N SER A 137 21.86 -5.71 9.86
CA SER A 137 22.53 -7.00 10.04
C SER A 137 23.46 -6.93 11.24
N GLN A 138 23.34 -7.89 12.15
CA GLN A 138 24.12 -7.99 13.38
C GLN A 138 25.61 -8.16 13.05
N SER A 139 26.37 -7.07 13.04
CA SER A 139 27.81 -7.10 13.32
C SER A 139 28.00 -6.80 14.80
N GLN A 140 28.43 -7.81 15.55
CA GLN A 140 28.81 -7.71 16.96
C GLN A 140 29.97 -6.72 17.15
N ASP A 141 29.92 -5.95 18.24
CA ASP A 141 30.98 -5.15 18.90
C ASP A 141 30.75 -3.65 19.08
N SER A 142 29.57 -3.10 18.77
CA SER A 142 29.22 -1.73 19.19
C SER A 142 27.72 -1.60 19.46
N PRO A 143 27.29 -0.88 20.52
CA PRO A 143 25.89 -0.54 20.65
C PRO A 143 25.45 0.23 19.39
N PRO A 144 24.37 -0.18 18.73
CA PRO A 144 23.92 0.46 17.49
C PRO A 144 23.64 1.93 17.73
N GLU A 145 24.43 2.80 17.09
CA GLU A 145 24.31 4.23 17.27
C GLU A 145 23.07 4.73 16.54
N ILE A 146 22.06 5.12 17.31
CA ILE A 146 20.79 5.61 16.75
C ILE A 146 21.05 6.97 16.08
N PRO A 147 20.75 7.12 14.77
CA PRO A 147 20.97 8.37 14.05
C PRO A 147 20.30 9.57 14.72
N ALA A 148 20.98 10.72 14.76
CA ALA A 148 20.44 11.93 15.38
C ALA A 148 19.07 12.35 14.78
N ALA A 149 18.86 12.11 13.48
CA ALA A 149 17.60 12.38 12.80
C ALA A 149 16.42 11.57 13.37
N ILE A 150 16.68 10.39 13.92
CA ILE A 150 15.68 9.52 14.56
C ILE A 150 15.39 10.00 15.97
N ARG A 151 16.44 10.31 16.74
CA ARG A 151 16.35 10.78 18.12
C ARG A 151 15.65 12.14 18.25
N ASN A 152 15.87 13.02 17.28
CA ASN A 152 15.37 14.39 17.31
C ASN A 152 14.07 14.57 16.51
N PHE A 153 13.41 13.48 16.10
CA PHE A 153 12.17 13.55 15.33
C PHE A 153 10.99 13.91 16.24
N SER A 154 10.61 15.19 16.21
CA SER A 154 9.62 15.78 17.12
C SER A 154 8.19 15.29 16.86
N MET A 155 7.31 15.43 17.85
CA MET A 155 5.88 15.14 17.70
C MET A 155 5.24 15.94 16.55
N SER A 156 5.61 17.21 16.38
CA SER A 156 5.11 18.05 15.28
C SER A 156 5.54 17.55 13.90
N GLN A 157 6.72 16.92 13.80
CA GLN A 157 7.17 16.31 12.55
C GLN A 157 6.48 14.98 12.29
N LYS A 158 6.19 14.19 13.33
CA LYS A 158 5.38 12.97 13.22
C LYS A 158 3.99 13.28 12.71
N ASP A 159 3.33 14.27 13.30
CA ASP A 159 1.99 14.72 12.93
C ASP A 159 1.91 15.12 11.45
N ARG A 160 2.79 16.03 11.00
CA ARG A 160 2.89 16.39 9.57
C ARG A 160 3.18 15.19 8.68
N THR A 161 4.00 14.25 9.13
CA THR A 161 4.32 13.05 8.34
C THR A 161 3.10 12.16 8.18
N ILE A 162 2.28 12.01 9.23
CA ILE A 162 1.01 11.28 9.14
C ILE A 162 0.08 11.95 8.12
N ASP A 163 -0.05 13.27 8.15
CA ASP A 163 -0.83 14.02 7.16
C ASP A 163 -0.34 13.80 5.71
N GLU A 164 0.99 13.83 5.52
CA GLU A 164 1.61 13.56 4.22
C GLU A 164 1.32 12.14 3.72
N LEU A 165 1.43 11.15 4.60
CA LEU A 165 1.14 9.74 4.30
C LEU A 165 -0.34 9.52 4.00
N ILE A 166 -1.25 10.23 4.68
CA ILE A 166 -2.70 10.21 4.41
C ILE A 166 -2.99 10.82 3.03
N ARG A 167 -2.38 11.97 2.73
CA ARG A 167 -2.51 12.65 1.43
C ARG A 167 -2.04 11.74 0.29
N ASP A 168 -0.93 11.03 0.51
CA ASP A 168 -0.33 10.09 -0.44
C ASP A 168 -0.97 8.68 -0.43
N LYS A 169 -2.01 8.48 0.37
CA LYS A 169 -2.82 7.24 0.46
C LYS A 169 -2.07 6.02 0.99
N TRP A 170 -0.92 6.23 1.64
CA TRP A 170 -0.25 5.21 2.45
C TRP A 170 -0.99 4.97 3.76
N LEU A 171 -1.52 6.03 4.35
CA LEU A 171 -2.42 5.97 5.50
C LEU A 171 -3.80 6.51 5.10
N SER A 172 -4.76 6.30 5.99
CA SER A 172 -6.09 6.91 5.92
C SER A 172 -6.55 7.25 7.33
N GLN A 173 -7.62 8.03 7.43
CA GLN A 173 -8.24 8.37 8.69
C GLN A 173 -9.64 7.78 8.76
N THR A 174 -9.99 7.17 9.89
CA THR A 174 -11.34 6.68 10.15
C THR A 174 -12.28 7.85 10.44
N THR A 175 -13.59 7.58 10.51
CA THR A 175 -14.60 8.58 10.93
C THR A 175 -14.34 9.12 12.33
N ASP A 176 -13.71 8.33 13.19
CA ASP A 176 -13.42 8.67 14.59
C ASP A 176 -12.06 9.38 14.76
N GLY A 177 -11.33 9.60 13.66
CA GLY A 177 -10.04 10.28 13.68
C GLY A 177 -8.84 9.35 13.90
N ASP A 178 -9.05 8.03 13.91
CA ASP A 178 -7.98 7.05 14.07
C ASP A 178 -7.21 6.86 12.76
N VAL A 179 -5.94 6.45 12.88
CA VAL A 179 -5.03 6.21 11.76
C VAL A 179 -5.16 4.76 11.32
N ALA A 180 -5.55 4.57 10.05
CA ALA A 180 -5.68 3.25 9.42
C ALA A 180 -4.73 3.12 8.22
N LEU A 181 -4.52 1.89 7.74
CA LEU A 181 -3.79 1.68 6.48
C LEU A 181 -4.54 2.31 5.31
N GLY A 182 -3.85 3.05 4.45
CA GLY A 182 -4.42 3.52 3.20
C GLY A 182 -4.43 2.41 2.13
N PHE A 183 -5.26 2.57 1.09
CA PHE A 183 -5.38 1.57 0.03
C PHE A 183 -4.06 1.31 -0.72
N ARG A 184 -3.16 2.29 -0.78
CA ARG A 184 -1.84 2.10 -1.38
C ARG A 184 -1.02 1.08 -0.57
N SER A 185 -1.12 1.10 0.75
CA SER A 185 -0.46 0.12 1.62
C SER A 185 -0.95 -1.30 1.40
N TYR A 186 -2.27 -1.49 1.23
CA TYR A 186 -2.84 -2.81 0.91
C TYR A 186 -2.34 -3.35 -0.43
N LEU A 187 -2.14 -2.48 -1.43
CA LEU A 187 -1.64 -2.87 -2.75
C LEU A 187 -0.14 -3.13 -2.77
N ASP A 188 0.65 -2.19 -2.23
CA ASP A 188 2.10 -2.20 -2.36
C ASP A 188 2.79 -3.10 -1.34
N LEU A 189 2.27 -3.28 -0.12
CA LEU A 189 3.00 -3.91 0.99
C LEU A 189 2.64 -5.39 1.22
N ARG A 190 2.08 -6.09 0.24
CA ARG A 190 1.65 -7.50 0.37
C ARG A 190 2.77 -8.41 0.87
N SER A 191 3.99 -8.24 0.35
CA SER A 191 5.16 -9.01 0.78
C SER A 191 5.55 -8.71 2.22
N LEU A 192 5.42 -7.45 2.66
CA LEU A 192 5.66 -7.05 4.05
C LEU A 192 4.71 -7.79 4.99
N PHE A 193 3.41 -7.76 4.68
CA PHE A 193 2.38 -8.41 5.49
C PHE A 193 2.57 -9.93 5.56
N HIS A 194 2.94 -10.56 4.45
CA HIS A 194 3.28 -11.97 4.43
C HIS A 194 4.48 -12.28 5.35
N ASN A 195 5.54 -11.47 5.28
CA ASN A 195 6.74 -11.63 6.12
C ASN A 195 6.45 -11.37 7.61
N MET A 196 5.45 -10.54 7.92
CA MET A 196 4.94 -10.33 9.28
C MET A 196 4.06 -11.47 9.78
N GLY A 197 3.82 -12.51 8.97
CA GLY A 197 3.01 -13.67 9.35
C GLY A 197 1.49 -13.43 9.27
N ILE A 198 1.06 -12.38 8.57
CA ILE A 198 -0.36 -12.07 8.42
C ILE A 198 -1.01 -13.10 7.47
N PRO A 199 -2.05 -13.83 7.91
CA PRO A 199 -2.73 -14.80 7.06
C PRO A 199 -3.39 -14.14 5.84
N PRO A 200 -3.40 -14.81 4.68
CA PRO A 200 -4.22 -14.39 3.56
C PRO A 200 -5.70 -14.67 3.83
N CYS A 201 -6.57 -13.82 3.29
CA CYS A 201 -8.01 -14.07 3.20
C CYS A 201 -8.27 -15.27 2.28
N GLU A 202 -9.14 -16.20 2.70
CA GLU A 202 -9.46 -17.41 1.93
C GLU A 202 -10.20 -17.12 0.61
N VAL A 203 -10.82 -15.94 0.48
CA VAL A 203 -11.60 -15.56 -0.71
C VAL A 203 -10.74 -14.80 -1.74
N CYS A 204 -10.05 -13.74 -1.31
CA CYS A 204 -9.30 -12.88 -2.23
C CYS A 204 -7.78 -13.10 -2.22
N ASN A 205 -7.25 -13.92 -1.30
CA ASN A 205 -5.82 -14.18 -1.12
C ASN A 205 -4.97 -12.93 -0.82
N GLU A 206 -5.60 -11.87 -0.30
CA GLU A 206 -4.93 -10.66 0.21
C GLU A 206 -4.77 -10.73 1.73
N SER A 207 -3.78 -10.03 2.29
CA SER A 207 -3.47 -10.08 3.73
C SER A 207 -4.63 -9.58 4.60
N GLY A 208 -5.12 -10.39 5.53
CA GLY A 208 -6.33 -10.12 6.32
C GLY A 208 -6.16 -9.15 7.49
N ILE A 209 -5.72 -7.90 7.27
CA ILE A 209 -5.42 -6.96 8.37
C ILE A 209 -6.59 -6.78 9.37
N LYS A 210 -7.86 -6.79 8.93
CA LYS A 210 -9.02 -6.71 9.82
C LYS A 210 -9.64 -8.08 10.09
N VAL A 211 -10.01 -8.36 11.36
CA VAL A 211 -10.58 -9.67 11.74
C VAL A 211 -11.85 -10.06 10.96
N TYR A 212 -12.68 -9.08 10.60
CA TYR A 212 -13.88 -9.30 9.78
C TYR A 212 -13.59 -9.96 8.41
N TYR A 213 -12.36 -9.86 7.88
CA TYR A 213 -11.98 -10.45 6.59
C TYR A 213 -11.40 -11.87 6.67
N TYR A 214 -11.07 -12.39 7.87
CA TYR A 214 -10.59 -13.77 8.03
C TYR A 214 -11.71 -14.81 7.91
N ILE A 215 -12.93 -14.48 8.35
CA ILE A 215 -13.97 -15.49 8.60
C ILE A 215 -15.12 -15.42 7.58
N HIS A 216 -15.45 -14.24 7.06
CA HIS A 216 -16.68 -14.04 6.29
C HIS A 216 -16.47 -13.71 4.82
N GLY A 217 -15.22 -13.48 4.40
CA GLY A 217 -14.86 -13.26 2.99
C GLY A 217 -15.87 -12.37 2.27
N THR A 218 -16.27 -11.25 2.90
CA THR A 218 -17.49 -10.57 2.50
C THR A 218 -17.37 -10.08 1.07
N ILE A 219 -18.20 -10.70 0.24
CA ILE A 219 -18.41 -10.56 -1.20
C ILE A 219 -18.60 -9.11 -1.61
#